data_AF-A0A957R1M6-F1
#
_entry.id   AF-A0A957R1M6-F1
#
_cell.length_a   1.000
_cell.length_b   1.000
_cell.length_c   1.000
_cell.angle_alpha   90.00
_cell.angle_beta   90.00
_cell.angle_gamma   90.00
#
_symmetry.space_group_name_H-M   'P 1'
#
loop_
_entity.id
_entity.type
_entity.pdbx_description
1 polymer ?
#
loop_
_entity_poly.entity_id
_entity_poly.type
_entity_poly.pdbx_seq_one_letter_code
_entity_poly.pdbx_strand_id
1 'polypeptide(L)' 'AAADPRTVTLAAALDELARREKYLGYELAGARYDLGVKYGLLQAQLALGLRGAEREELLAMLVELLATRAAEGGA' A
#
# COMPACT_ATOMS: atom_id res chain seq x y z
N ALA A 1 -6.06 16.85 -9.85
CA ALA A 1 -6.11 17.47 -11.19
C ALA A 1 -7.40 17.01 -11.86
N ALA A 2 -8.23 17.92 -12.35
CA ALA A 2 -9.44 17.56 -13.09
C ALA A 2 -9.04 16.90 -14.42
N ALA A 3 -9.69 15.79 -14.78
CA ALA A 3 -9.38 15.03 -15.98
C ALA A 3 -9.67 15.85 -17.26
N ASP A 4 -8.80 15.76 -18.27
CA ASP A 4 -9.04 16.35 -19.59
C ASP A 4 -10.23 15.62 -20.24
N PRO A 5 -11.30 16.32 -20.67
CA PRO A 5 -12.47 15.71 -21.27
C PRO A 5 -12.19 14.92 -22.57
N ARG A 6 -10.98 15.03 -23.15
CA ARG A 6 -10.54 14.25 -24.32
C ARG A 6 -9.84 12.93 -23.97
N THR A 7 -9.54 12.70 -22.69
CA THR A 7 -8.92 11.45 -22.26
C THR A 7 -9.98 10.40 -21.97
N VAL A 8 -10.06 9.39 -22.84
CA VAL A 8 -10.88 8.20 -22.57
C VAL A 8 -10.17 7.42 -21.45
N THR A 9 -10.82 7.32 -20.29
CA THR A 9 -10.31 6.55 -19.14
C THR A 9 -11.06 5.24 -19.02
N LEU A 10 -10.39 4.23 -18.45
CA LEU A 10 -11.03 2.96 -18.13
C LEU A 10 -12.23 3.16 -17.19
N ALA A 11 -12.14 4.06 -16.21
CA ALA A 11 -13.23 4.37 -15.30
C ALA A 11 -14.47 4.91 -16.04
N ALA A 12 -14.29 5.83 -16.99
CA ALA A 12 -15.40 6.36 -17.78
C ALA A 12 -16.04 5.29 -18.68
N ALA A 13 -15.25 4.38 -19.26
CA ALA A 13 -15.78 3.27 -20.04
C ALA A 13 -16.57 2.26 -19.18
N LEU A 14 -16.09 1.97 -17.96
CA LEU A 14 -16.77 1.08 -17.03
C LEU A 14 -18.06 1.69 -16.48
N ASP A 15 -18.14 3.00 -16.31
CA ASP A 15 -19.36 3.71 -15.91
C ASP A 15 -20.47 3.59 -16.98
N GLU A 16 -20.12 3.71 -18.25
CA GLU A 16 -21.06 3.44 -19.36
C GLU A 16 -21.50 1.97 -19.37
N LEU A 17 -20.57 1.02 -19.14
CA LEU A 17 -20.89 -0.41 -19.11
C LEU A 17 -21.85 -0.76 -17.96
N ALA A 18 -21.66 -0.15 -16.79
CA ALA A 18 -22.51 -0.37 -15.62
C ALA A 18 -23.98 0.04 -15.83
N ARG A 19 -24.26 0.92 -16.81
CA ARG A 19 -25.64 1.28 -17.22
C ARG A 19 -26.30 0.26 -18.13
N ARG A 20 -25.52 -0.63 -18.75
CA ARG A 20 -26.00 -1.58 -19.76
C ARG A 20 -26.09 -3.00 -19.20
N GLU A 21 -25.22 -3.35 -18.27
CA GLU A 21 -25.07 -4.72 -17.78
C GLU A 21 -24.80 -4.75 -16.27
N LYS A 22 -24.93 -5.94 -15.67
CA LYS A 22 -24.71 -6.15 -14.23
C LYS A 22 -23.24 -5.92 -13.87
N TYR A 23 -22.96 -4.80 -13.21
CA TYR A 23 -21.64 -4.43 -12.71
C TYR A 23 -21.50 -4.79 -11.23
N LEU A 24 -20.49 -5.58 -10.88
CA LEU A 24 -20.28 -6.09 -9.51
C LEU A 24 -18.91 -5.68 -8.97
N GLY A 25 -18.88 -5.33 -7.69
CA GLY A 25 -17.66 -5.23 -6.91
C GLY A 25 -17.33 -6.57 -6.25
N TYR A 26 -16.04 -6.82 -6.05
CA TYR A 26 -15.55 -7.96 -5.28
C TYR A 26 -14.72 -7.45 -4.10
N GLU A 27 -15.08 -7.89 -2.90
CA GLU A 27 -14.34 -7.59 -1.69
C GLU A 27 -13.18 -8.59 -1.54
N LEU A 28 -11.96 -8.08 -1.50
CA LEU A 28 -10.77 -8.90 -1.30
C LEU A 28 -10.60 -9.19 0.19
N ALA A 29 -10.62 -10.48 0.54
CA ALA A 29 -10.22 -10.92 1.88
C ALA A 29 -8.70 -10.78 2.04
N GLY A 30 -8.26 -9.72 2.72
CA GLY A 30 -6.86 -9.47 3.03
C GLY A 30 -6.52 -7.99 3.16
N ALA A 31 -5.22 -7.70 3.27
CA ALA A 31 -4.71 -6.33 3.27
C ALA A 31 -4.13 -5.98 1.89
N ARG A 32 -4.59 -4.87 1.32
CA ARG A 32 -4.01 -4.27 0.12
C ARG A 32 -3.12 -3.10 0.52
N TYR A 33 -1.87 -3.11 0.07
CA TYR A 33 -0.92 -2.01 0.24
C TYR A 33 -0.78 -1.24 -1.07
N ASP A 34 -0.95 0.07 -1.03
CA ASP A 34 -0.67 0.94 -2.18
C ASP A 34 0.83 1.24 -2.23
N LEU A 35 1.50 0.79 -3.30
CA LEU A 35 2.95 0.98 -3.46
C LEU A 35 3.31 2.35 -4.04
N GLY A 36 2.34 3.08 -4.60
CA GLY A 36 2.57 4.37 -5.26
C GLY A 36 2.62 5.56 -4.31
N VAL A 37 2.24 5.38 -3.04
CA VAL A 37 2.27 6.44 -2.02
C VAL A 37 3.59 6.47 -1.26
N LYS A 38 3.87 7.58 -0.59
CA LYS A 38 5.06 7.73 0.26
C LYS A 38 5.07 6.62 1.32
N TYR A 39 6.18 5.88 1.38
CA TYR A 39 6.37 4.70 2.24
C TYR A 39 5.46 3.49 1.94
N GLY A 40 4.68 3.51 0.86
CA GLY A 40 3.81 2.40 0.48
C GLY A 40 4.54 1.07 0.29
N LEU A 41 5.68 1.12 -0.43
CA LEU A 41 6.56 -0.04 -0.59
C LEU A 41 7.14 -0.53 0.74
N LEU A 42 7.64 0.39 1.57
CA LEU A 42 8.19 0.05 2.88
C LEU A 42 7.13 -0.66 3.76
N GLN A 43 5.91 -0.13 3.79
CA GLN A 43 4.81 -0.74 4.54
C GLN A 43 4.49 -2.16 4.03
N ALA A 44 4.47 -2.37 2.71
CA ALA A 44 4.27 -3.68 2.12
C ALA A 44 5.40 -4.66 2.49
N GLN A 45 6.65 -4.21 2.44
CA GLN A 45 7.83 -5.02 2.79
C GLN A 45 7.81 -5.44 4.27
N LEU A 46 7.50 -4.50 5.17
CA LEU A 46 7.34 -4.79 6.60
C LEU A 46 6.22 -5.81 6.83
N ALA A 47 5.06 -5.61 6.19
CA ALA A 47 3.93 -6.52 6.34
C ALA A 47 4.25 -7.94 5.84
N LEU A 48 5.03 -8.07 4.77
CA LEU A 48 5.49 -9.37 4.26
C LEU A 48 6.50 -10.01 5.21
N GLY A 49 7.54 -9.28 5.62
CA GLY A 49 8.58 -9.80 6.48
C GLY A 49 8.07 -10.20 7.88
N LEU A 50 7.13 -9.42 8.45
CA LEU A 50 6.51 -9.73 9.73
C LEU A 50 5.59 -10.96 9.70
N ARG A 51 5.14 -11.39 8.52
CA ARG A 51 4.36 -12.62 8.33
C ARG A 51 5.22 -13.83 7.95
N GLY A 52 6.51 -13.62 7.67
CA GLY A 52 7.44 -14.64 7.20
C GLY A 52 8.32 -15.22 8.30
N ALA A 53 9.21 -16.13 7.91
CA ALA A 53 10.18 -16.76 8.80
C ALA A 53 11.22 -15.76 9.35
N GLU A 54 11.46 -14.67 8.62
CA GLU A 54 12.45 -13.62 8.95
C GLU A 54 11.91 -12.57 9.94
N ARG A 55 10.70 -12.78 10.51
CA ARG A 55 10.04 -11.84 11.42
C ARG A 55 10.95 -11.39 12.57
N GLU A 56 11.66 -12.33 13.20
CA GLU A 56 12.49 -12.02 14.38
C GLU A 56 13.68 -11.14 14.01
N GLU A 57 14.35 -11.43 12.90
CA GLU A 57 15.47 -10.64 12.39
C GLU A 57 15.01 -9.22 12.03
N LEU A 58 13.87 -9.11 11.34
CA LEU A 58 13.31 -7.82 10.97
C LEU A 58 12.90 -6.99 12.20
N LEU A 59 12.32 -7.60 13.23
CA LEU A 59 11.98 -6.91 14.48
C LEU A 59 13.24 -6.46 15.23
N ALA A 60 14.27 -7.30 15.31
CA ALA A 60 15.53 -6.94 15.94
C ALA A 60 16.16 -5.73 15.24
N MET A 61 16.17 -5.72 13.91
CA MET A 61 16.72 -4.64 13.10
C MET A 61 15.95 -3.32 13.30
N LEU A 62 14.62 -3.38 13.42
CA LEU A 62 13.78 -2.21 13.71
C LEU A 62 14.06 -1.65 15.11
N VAL A 63 14.17 -2.52 16.12
CA VAL A 63 14.45 -2.09 17.50
C VAL A 63 15.83 -1.44 17.60
N GLU A 64 16.85 -2.02 16.97
CA GLU A 64 18.21 -1.46 16.94
C GLU A 64 18.24 -0.06 16.31
N LEU A 65 17.51 0.13 15.20
CA LEU A 65 17.40 1.43 14.53
C LEU A 65 16.77 2.49 15.44
N LEU A 66 15.71 2.12 16.17
CA LEU A 66 15.04 3.00 17.12
C LEU A 66 15.93 3.35 18.32
N ALA A 67 16.66 2.36 18.85
CA ALA A 67 17.57 2.54 19.98
C ALA A 67 18.74 3.48 19.63
N THR A 68 19.36 3.28 18.46
CA THR A 68 20.43 4.15 17.96
C THR A 68 19.95 5.60 17.85
N ARG A 69 18.75 5.82 17.26
CA ARG A 69 18.21 7.18 17.10
C ARG A 69 17.91 7.85 18.45
N ALA A 70 17.42 7.11 19.43
CA ALA A 70 17.15 7.63 20.77
C ALA A 70 18.44 8.05 21.48
N ALA A 71 19.52 7.28 21.32
CA ALA A 71 20.83 7.62 21.87
C ALA A 71 21.41 8.90 21.25
N GLU A 72 21.23 9.10 19.93
CA GLU A 72 21.66 10.32 19.22
C GLU A 72 20.81 11.56 19.54
N GLY A 73 19.54 11.38 19.94
CA GLY A 73 18.61 12.47 20.27
C GLY A 73 18.65 12.93 21.72
N GLY A 74 19.40 12.25 22.58
CA GLY A 74 19.59 12.59 24.00
C GLY A 74 20.84 13.41 24.31
N ALA A 75 21.55 13.90 23.29
CA ALA A 75 22.73 14.76 23.40
C ALA A 75 22.39 16.24 23.17
#